data_AF-A0A537IF57-F1
#
_entry.id   AF-A0A537IF57-F1
#
_cell.length_a   1.000
_cell.length_b   1.000
_cell.length_c   1.000
_cell.angle_alpha   90.00
_cell.angle_beta   90.00
_cell.angle_gamma   90.00
#
_symmetry.space_group_name_H-M   'P 1'
#
loop_
_entity.id
_entity.type
_entity.pdbx_description
1 polymer ?
#
loop_
_entity_poly.entity_id
_entity_poly.type
_entity_poly.pdbx_seq_one_letter_code
_entity_poly.pdbx_strand_id
1 'polypeptide(L)' 'MVKTSSGMFAGRKLCKRRQSFRWAYAPYKRRMLGLDYKADPLEGSPQARAIVLEKVGVECRQPN' A
#
# COMPACT_ATOMS: atom_id res chain seq x y z
N MET A 1 -27.59 -4.26 11.86
CA MET A 1 -27.09 -3.40 10.75
C MET A 1 -26.44 -2.16 11.32
N VAL A 2 -25.15 -1.89 11.05
CA VAL A 2 -24.43 -0.72 11.63
C VAL A 2 -25.06 0.56 11.11
N LYS A 3 -25.77 1.28 11.98
CA LYS A 3 -26.48 2.52 11.61
C LYS A 3 -25.48 3.65 11.36
N THR A 4 -25.66 4.29 10.20
CA THR A 4 -24.94 5.50 9.79
C THR A 4 -25.76 6.72 10.16
N SER A 5 -25.11 7.85 10.46
CA SER A 5 -25.83 9.11 10.69
C SER A 5 -26.51 9.58 9.39
N SER A 6 -27.85 9.61 9.38
CA SER A 6 -28.69 9.94 8.21
C SER A 6 -29.40 11.30 8.30
N GLY A 7 -29.08 12.12 9.30
CA GLY A 7 -29.66 13.46 9.44
C GLY A 7 -29.15 14.44 8.38
N MET A 8 -29.98 15.42 8.01
CA MET A 8 -29.67 16.41 6.95
C MET A 8 -28.35 17.17 7.18
N PHE A 9 -27.96 17.42 8.44
CA PHE A 9 -26.73 18.13 8.80
C PHE A 9 -25.56 17.21 9.21
N ALA A 10 -25.65 15.90 8.97
CA ALA A 10 -24.64 14.93 9.42
C ALA A 10 -23.40 14.78 8.51
N GLY A 11 -23.28 15.59 7.45
CA GLY A 11 -22.23 15.45 6.43
C GLY A 11 -20.80 15.41 6.98
N ARG A 12 -20.46 16.30 7.94
CA ARG A 12 -19.12 16.33 8.56
C ARG A 12 -18.75 15.01 9.25
N LYS A 13 -19.73 14.40 9.94
CA LYS A 13 -19.54 13.11 10.63
C LYS A 13 -19.33 11.99 9.62
N LEU A 14 -20.08 11.99 8.52
CA LEU A 14 -19.93 11.03 7.43
C LEU A 14 -18.56 11.09 6.77
N CYS A 15 -18.08 12.30 6.48
CA CYS A 15 -16.74 12.51 5.89
C CYS A 15 -15.63 11.98 6.80
N LYS A 16 -15.64 12.36 8.09
CA LYS A 16 -14.65 11.86 9.08
C LYS A 16 -14.69 10.33 9.18
N ARG A 17 -15.89 9.74 9.27
CA ARG A 17 -16.03 8.29 9.35
C ARG A 17 -15.51 7.59 8.10
N ARG A 18 -15.78 8.13 6.91
CA ARG A 18 -15.24 7.60 5.65
C ARG A 18 -13.71 7.68 5.62
N GLN A 19 -13.12 8.76 6.13
CA GLN A 19 -11.67 8.90 6.22
C GLN A 19 -11.06 7.83 7.13
N SER A 20 -11.63 7.58 8.31
CA SER A 20 -11.18 6.51 9.21
C SER A 20 -11.28 5.13 8.58
N PHE A 21 -12.40 4.79 7.93
CA PHE A 21 -12.56 3.51 7.26
C PHE A 21 -11.63 3.34 6.05
N ARG A 22 -11.27 4.43 5.37
CA ARG A 22 -10.35 4.39 4.23
C ARG A 22 -8.95 3.92 4.65
N TRP A 23 -8.52 4.18 5.89
CA TRP A 23 -7.24 3.70 6.41
C TRP A 23 -7.16 2.19 6.64
N ALA A 24 -8.29 1.50 6.80
CA ALA A 24 -8.33 0.04 6.87
C ALA A 24 -8.05 -0.62 5.51
N TYR A 25 -8.26 0.11 4.40
CA TYR A 25 -7.99 -0.40 3.06
C TYR A 25 -6.48 -0.39 2.78
N ALA A 26 -5.91 -1.60 2.59
CA ALA A 26 -4.46 -1.78 2.46
C ALA A 26 -3.82 -0.96 1.32
N PRO A 27 -4.39 -0.89 0.10
CA PRO A 27 -3.83 -0.06 -0.97
C PRO A 27 -3.82 1.43 -0.64
N TYR A 28 -4.83 1.93 0.08
CA TYR A 28 -4.84 3.33 0.52
C TYR A 28 -3.75 3.62 1.54
N LYS A 29 -3.56 2.71 2.51
CA LYS A 29 -2.51 2.84 3.52
C LYS A 29 -1.11 2.81 2.88
N ARG A 30 -0.85 1.85 1.98
CA ARG A 30 0.43 1.75 1.25
C ARG A 30 0.75 3.01 0.48
N ARG A 31 -0.22 3.52 -0.28
CA ARG A 31 -0.08 4.76 -1.07
C ARG A 31 0.14 5.99 -0.19
N MET A 32 -0.67 6.18 0.86
CA MET A 32 -0.59 7.38 1.70
C MET A 32 0.68 7.45 2.55
N LEU A 33 1.23 6.29 2.94
CA LEU A 33 2.48 6.23 3.71
C LEU A 33 3.73 6.13 2.82
N GLY A 34 3.55 5.98 1.50
CA GLY A 34 4.63 5.77 0.54
C GLY A 34 5.47 4.53 0.84
N LEU A 35 4.84 3.46 1.35
CA LEU A 35 5.57 2.27 1.81
C LEU A 35 6.31 1.59 0.66
N ASP A 36 5.69 1.53 -0.52
CA ASP A 36 6.24 0.86 -1.68
C ASP A 36 7.51 1.58 -2.16
N TYR A 37 7.52 2.92 -2.21
CA TYR A 37 8.70 3.70 -2.59
C TYR A 37 9.87 3.54 -1.60
N LYS A 38 9.56 3.44 -0.29
CA LYS A 38 10.58 3.28 0.76
C LYS A 38 11.21 1.89 0.79
N ALA A 39 10.47 0.87 0.39
CA ALA A 39 10.92 -0.52 0.40
C ALA A 39 11.52 -0.96 -0.93
N ASP A 40 11.14 -0.30 -2.03
CA ASP A 40 11.60 -0.62 -3.37
C ASP A 40 13.06 -0.19 -3.58
N PRO A 41 13.98 -1.11 -3.92
CA PRO A 41 15.36 -0.77 -4.24
C PRO A 41 15.50 0.13 -5.48
N LEU A 42 14.49 0.19 -6.35
CA LEU A 42 14.47 1.08 -7.51
C LEU A 42 13.75 2.41 -7.25
N GLU A 43 13.25 2.61 -6.04
CA GLU A 43 12.49 3.81 -5.66
C GLU A 43 11.36 4.13 -6.67
N GLY A 44 10.64 3.13 -7.19
CA GLY A 44 9.55 3.32 -8.15
C GLY A 44 9.99 3.69 -9.58
N SER A 45 11.29 3.64 -9.89
CA SER A 45 11.80 3.81 -11.26
C SER A 45 11.55 2.58 -12.12
N PRO A 46 11.22 2.73 -13.42
CA PRO A 46 11.08 1.58 -14.33
C PRO A 46 12.39 0.82 -14.57
N GLN A 47 13.55 1.47 -14.42
CA GLN A 47 14.87 0.87 -14.67
C GLN A 47 15.96 1.49 -13.78
N ALA A 48 17.04 0.74 -13.52
CA ALA A 48 18.26 1.22 -12.87
C ALA A 48 19.52 0.53 -13.42
N ARG A 49 20.68 1.05 -13.02
CA ARG A 49 22.00 0.48 -13.33
C ARG A 49 22.68 0.02 -12.04
N ALA A 50 23.46 -1.05 -12.11
CA ALA A 50 24.18 -1.61 -10.96
C ALA A 50 25.52 -2.23 -11.41
N ILE A 51 26.36 -2.56 -10.43
CA ILE A 51 27.65 -3.24 -10.61
C ILE A 51 27.51 -4.66 -10.06
N VAL A 52 28.05 -5.64 -10.78
CA VAL A 52 28.01 -7.06 -10.36
C VAL A 52 29.04 -7.31 -9.26
N LEU A 53 28.61 -7.95 -8.18
CA LEU A 53 29.49 -8.38 -7.09
C LEU A 53 29.94 -9.84 -7.27
N GLU A 54 28.98 -10.75 -7.46
CA GLU A 54 29.24 -12.19 -7.56
C GLU A 54 28.18 -12.93 -8.40
N LYS A 55 28.47 -14.18 -8.75
CA LYS A 55 27.53 -15.10 -9.41
C LYS A 55 27.05 -16.14 -8.41
N VAL A 56 25.74 -16.18 -8.15
CA VAL A 56 25.10 -17.08 -7.17
C VAL A 56 24.18 -18.07 -7.89
N GLY A 57 24.28 -19.36 -7.56
CA GLY A 57 23.31 -20.37 -7.99
C GLY A 57 22.15 -20.45 -7.01
N VAL A 58 20.93 -20.11 -7.45
CA VAL A 58 19.70 -20.26 -6.65
C VAL A 58 18.94 -21.47 -7.15
N GLU A 59 18.69 -22.43 -6.27
CA GLU A 59 17.92 -23.63 -6.58
C GLU A 59 16.42 -23.31 -6.79
N CYS A 60 15.74 -24.13 -7.59
CA CYS A 60 14.32 -23.99 -7.84
C CYS A 60 13.49 -24.30 -6.59
N ARG A 61 12.32 -23.65 -6.47
CA ARG A 61 11.31 -24.02 -5.48
C ARG A 61 10.64 -25.33 -5.89
N GLN A 62 10.37 -26.17 -4.89
CA GLN A 62 9.57 -27.39 -5.00
C GLN A 62 8.26 -27.13 -5.77
N PRO A 63 7.75 -28.06 -6.59
CA PRO A 63 8.03 -29.50 -6.60
C PRO A 63 8.92 -29.96 -7.78
N ASN A 64 9.93 -29.16 -8.13
CA ASN A 64 10.87 -29.47 -9.22
C ASN A 64 11.54 -30.85 -9.08
#